data_AF-A0A359MRZ2-F1
#
_entry.id   AF-A0A359MRZ2-F1
#
_cell.length_a   1.000
_cell.length_b   1.000
_cell.length_c   1.000
_cell.angle_alpha   90.00
_cell.angle_beta   90.00
_cell.angle_gamma   90.00
#
_symmetry.space_group_name_H-M   'P 1'
#
loop_
_entity.id
_entity.type
_entity.pdbx_description
1 polymer ?
#
loop_
_entity_poly.entity_id
_entity_poly.type
_entity_poly.pdbx_seq_one_letter_code
_entity_poly.pdbx_strand_id
1 'polypeptide(L)'
;MTYGKNPSSKKRRILSNESKWGYLFILLPLCTFALFTLYPLIDAFIISFQKFKPLKTEWVGFNNYITAFKNSLFYKSIINTIVYTVLTIPLSMMLSFVISILIVPLSKRKQNFFKAAYYLPAIASGVALS
;
A
#
# COMPACT_ATOMS: atom_id res chain seq x y z
N MET A 1 -52.83 -23.86 -31.49
CA MET A 1 -52.47 -22.57 -32.11
C MET A 1 -51.08 -22.20 -31.60
N THR A 2 -50.09 -22.33 -32.48
CA THR A 2 -48.66 -22.20 -32.23
C THR A 2 -48.24 -20.74 -32.07
N TYR A 3 -47.53 -20.39 -31.00
CA TYR A 3 -46.71 -19.19 -30.96
C TYR A 3 -45.28 -19.57 -30.61
N GLY A 4 -44.51 -19.87 -31.66
CA GLY A 4 -43.08 -19.67 -31.63
C GLY A 4 -42.77 -18.18 -31.65
N LYS A 5 -41.75 -17.76 -30.90
CA LYS A 5 -40.85 -16.67 -31.29
C LYS A 5 -39.56 -16.78 -30.49
N ASN A 6 -38.59 -17.35 -31.18
CA ASN A 6 -37.16 -17.35 -30.93
C ASN A 6 -36.67 -15.96 -30.46
N PRO A 7 -36.01 -15.81 -29.29
CA PRO A 7 -35.31 -14.58 -28.98
C PRO A 7 -34.01 -14.54 -29.76
N SER A 8 -34.08 -13.90 -30.93
CA SER A 8 -32.93 -13.57 -31.75
C SER A 8 -31.87 -12.82 -30.91
N SER A 9 -30.76 -13.50 -30.72
CA SER A 9 -29.41 -13.00 -30.45
C SER A 9 -29.24 -11.50 -30.74
N LYS A 10 -29.43 -10.65 -29.71
CA LYS A 10 -28.83 -9.31 -29.69
C LYS A 10 -27.38 -9.45 -29.26
N LYS A 11 -26.47 -9.47 -30.24
CA LYS A 11 -25.04 -9.20 -30.02
C LYS A 11 -24.93 -7.89 -29.23
N ARG A 12 -24.57 -7.97 -27.94
CA ARG A 12 -24.18 -6.81 -27.12
C ARG A 12 -22.88 -6.23 -27.68
N ARG A 13 -22.98 -5.36 -28.68
CA ARG A 13 -21.94 -4.35 -28.94
C ARG A 13 -22.14 -3.23 -27.91
N ILE A 14 -21.75 -3.49 -26.67
CA ILE A 14 -21.60 -2.45 -25.65
C ILE A 14 -20.12 -2.06 -25.66
N LEU A 15 -19.74 -1.34 -26.72
CA LEU A 15 -18.57 -0.46 -26.74
C LEU A 15 -19.12 0.92 -27.10
N SER A 16 -20.09 1.38 -26.32
CA SER A 16 -20.62 2.74 -26.38
C SER A 16 -19.84 3.60 -25.40
N ASN A 17 -19.49 4.83 -25.80
CA ASN A 17 -18.72 5.91 -25.15
C ASN A 17 -18.48 5.92 -23.61
N GLU A 18 -19.27 5.26 -22.78
CA GLU A 18 -19.05 4.98 -21.36
C GLU A 18 -17.67 4.37 -21.06
N SER A 19 -17.17 3.47 -21.91
CA SER A 19 -15.87 2.82 -21.70
C SER A 19 -14.71 3.83 -21.74
N LYS A 20 -14.80 4.88 -22.55
CA LYS A 20 -13.75 5.91 -22.66
C LYS A 20 -13.62 6.71 -21.36
N TRP A 21 -14.75 7.05 -20.75
CA TRP A 21 -14.76 7.73 -19.46
C TRP A 21 -14.23 6.83 -18.34
N GLY A 22 -14.58 5.54 -18.35
CA GLY A 22 -13.99 4.54 -17.45
C GLY A 22 -12.46 4.47 -17.55
N TYR A 23 -11.92 4.46 -18.77
CA TYR A 23 -10.46 4.53 -18.96
C TYR A 23 -9.85 5.84 -18.47
N LEU A 24 -10.52 6.99 -18.68
CA LEU A 24 -10.02 8.28 -18.21
C LEU A 24 -9.96 8.35 -16.67
N PHE A 25 -10.96 7.79 -15.98
CA PHE A 25 -11.00 7.69 -14.52
C PHE A 25 -9.92 6.77 -13.94
N ILE A 26 -9.50 5.73 -14.68
CA ILE A 26 -8.39 4.86 -14.28
C ILE A 26 -7.04 5.51 -14.63
N LEU A 27 -6.97 6.19 -15.78
CA LEU A 27 -5.74 6.81 -16.27
C LEU A 27 -5.23 7.88 -15.31
N LEU A 28 -6.12 8.67 -14.70
CA LEU A 28 -5.73 9.73 -13.77
C LEU A 28 -4.95 9.21 -12.53
N PRO A 29 -5.49 8.30 -11.71
CA PRO A 29 -4.75 7.71 -10.59
C PRO A 29 -3.56 6.86 -11.04
N LEU A 30 -3.63 6.24 -12.23
CA LEU A 30 -2.50 5.49 -12.77
C LEU A 30 -1.34 6.44 -13.14
N CYS A 31 -1.62 7.58 -13.73
CA CYS A 31 -0.63 8.62 -14.02
C CYS A 31 0.00 9.17 -12.74
N THR A 32 -0.80 9.45 -11.70
CA THR A 32 -0.24 9.94 -10.43
C THR A 32 0.63 8.88 -9.76
N PHE A 33 0.19 7.62 -9.73
CA PHE A 33 1.01 6.50 -9.25
C PHE A 33 2.30 6.36 -10.07
N ALA A 34 2.21 6.45 -11.40
CA ALA A 34 3.37 6.33 -12.27
C ALA A 34 4.40 7.45 -12.03
N LEU A 35 3.94 8.69 -11.87
CA LEU A 35 4.81 9.85 -11.68
C LEU A 35 5.39 9.95 -10.26
N PHE A 36 4.61 9.65 -9.22
CA PHE A 36 5.02 9.87 -7.83
C PHE A 36 5.48 8.62 -7.09
N THR A 37 5.17 7.43 -7.59
CA THR A 37 5.58 6.18 -6.96
C THR A 37 6.50 5.38 -7.87
N LEU A 38 6.07 5.11 -9.10
CA LEU A 38 6.81 4.24 -10.00
C LEU A 38 8.10 4.90 -10.51
N TYR A 39 8.04 6.17 -10.92
CA TYR A 39 9.21 6.92 -11.38
C TYR A 39 10.33 6.98 -10.32
N PRO A 40 10.10 7.47 -9.08
CA PRO A 40 11.17 7.51 -8.08
C PRO A 40 11.60 6.11 -7.63
N LEU A 41 10.73 5.09 -7.69
CA LEU A 41 11.10 3.70 -7.43
C LEU A 41 12.11 3.19 -8.48
N ILE A 42 11.84 3.43 -9.76
CA ILE A 42 12.74 3.04 -10.85
C ILE A 42 14.06 3.81 -10.73
N ASP A 43 14.02 5.11 -10.45
CA ASP A 43 15.21 5.92 -10.27
C ASP A 43 16.05 5.42 -9.08
N ALA A 44 15.44 5.16 -7.93
CA ALA A 44 16.10 4.57 -6.77
C ALA A 44 16.69 3.18 -7.08
N PHE A 45 16.00 2.39 -7.90
CA PHE A 45 16.51 1.10 -8.36
C PHE A 45 17.75 1.27 -9.23
N ILE A 46 17.77 2.21 -10.17
CA ILE A 46 18.97 2.51 -10.99
C ILE A 46 20.11 3.02 -10.10
N ILE A 47 19.82 3.94 -9.18
CA ILE A 47 20.78 4.47 -8.21
C ILE A 47 21.38 3.36 -7.34
N SER A 48 20.63 2.29 -7.03
CA SER A 48 21.16 1.16 -6.24
C SER A 48 22.37 0.47 -6.89
N PHE A 49 22.51 0.54 -8.23
CA PHE A 49 23.66 0.03 -8.99
C PHE A 49 24.76 1.06 -9.22
N GLN A 50 24.52 2.30 -8.81
CA GLN A 50 25.43 3.42 -8.97
C GLN A 50 25.99 3.83 -7.60
N LYS A 51 27.25 4.26 -7.58
CA LYS A 51 27.82 4.97 -6.45
C LYS A 51 27.45 6.44 -6.62
N PHE A 52 26.27 6.77 -6.14
CA PHE A 52 25.75 8.14 -6.18
C PHE A 52 26.45 8.99 -5.11
N LYS A 53 27.21 10.00 -5.54
CA LYS A 53 27.62 11.13 -4.71
C LYS A 53 27.05 12.41 -5.33
N PRO A 54 26.69 13.42 -4.53
CA PRO A 54 26.11 14.68 -5.05
C PRO A 54 26.91 15.36 -6.16
N LEU A 55 28.22 15.11 -6.24
CA LEU A 55 29.14 15.70 -7.22
C LEU A 55 29.64 14.71 -8.28
N LYS A 56 29.43 13.39 -8.11
CA LYS A 56 29.93 12.36 -9.03
C LYS A 56 29.12 11.08 -8.90
N THR A 57 28.56 10.60 -10.00
CA THR A 57 27.87 9.32 -10.08
C THR A 57 28.72 8.35 -10.90
N GLU A 58 29.06 7.21 -10.31
CA GLU A 58 29.83 6.16 -10.98
C GLU A 58 29.00 4.88 -11.05
N TRP A 59 28.96 4.22 -12.21
CA TRP A 59 28.29 2.93 -12.32
C TRP A 59 29.17 1.84 -11.70
N VAL A 60 28.69 1.20 -10.61
CA VAL A 60 29.47 0.20 -9.85
C VAL A 60 28.83 -1.19 -9.89
N GLY A 61 27.71 -1.36 -10.62
CA GLY A 61 26.99 -2.61 -10.73
C GLY A 61 26.57 -3.15 -9.37
N PHE A 62 26.92 -4.40 -9.06
CA PHE A 62 26.53 -5.08 -7.82
C PHE A 62 27.41 -4.77 -6.60
N ASN A 63 28.43 -3.90 -6.73
CA ASN A 63 29.39 -3.67 -5.65
C ASN A 63 28.73 -3.10 -4.37
N ASN A 64 27.70 -2.26 -4.54
CA ASN A 64 26.92 -1.72 -3.41
C ASN A 64 26.26 -2.83 -2.58
N TYR A 65 25.69 -3.83 -3.25
CA TYR A 65 25.06 -4.98 -2.61
C TYR A 65 26.08 -5.86 -1.89
N ILE A 66 27.20 -6.19 -2.54
CA ILE A 66 28.28 -6.99 -1.91
C ILE A 66 28.81 -6.30 -0.65
N THR A 67 28.98 -4.97 -0.71
CA THR A 67 29.44 -4.17 0.44
C THR A 67 28.40 -4.17 1.56
N ALA A 68 27.11 -4.06 1.23
CA ALA A 68 26.03 -4.12 2.21
C ALA A 68 25.96 -5.49 2.90
N PHE A 69 26.03 -6.59 2.15
CA PHE A 69 26.01 -7.95 2.71
C PHE A 69 27.27 -8.31 3.51
N LYS A 70 28.39 -7.61 3.35
CA LYS A 70 29.58 -7.81 4.20
C LYS A 70 29.53 -7.00 5.49
N ASN A 71 28.59 -6.06 5.61
CA ASN A 71 28.51 -5.16 6.75
C ASN A 71 27.71 -5.79 7.90
N SER A 72 28.31 -5.90 9.09
CA SER A 72 27.64 -6.43 10.29
C SER A 72 26.45 -5.57 10.73
N LEU A 73 26.49 -4.26 10.46
CA LEU A 73 25.39 -3.35 10.76
C LEU A 73 24.16 -3.62 9.89
N PHE A 74 24.34 -4.10 8.67
CA PHE A 74 23.23 -4.46 7.77
C PHE A 74 22.45 -5.67 8.30
N TYR A 75 23.15 -6.70 8.79
CA TYR A 75 22.47 -7.82 9.44
C TYR A 75 21.80 -7.42 10.74
N LYS A 76 22.47 -6.56 11.54
CA LYS A 76 21.88 -6.04 12.78
C LYS A 76 20.60 -5.24 12.51
N SER A 77 20.57 -4.41 11.47
CA SER A 77 19.36 -3.66 11.11
C SER A 77 18.24 -4.59 10.62
N ILE A 78 18.55 -5.60 9.80
CA ILE A 78 17.57 -6.61 9.38
C ILE A 78 16.98 -7.34 10.58
N ILE A 79 17.81 -7.85 11.49
CA ILE A 79 17.35 -8.57 12.67
C ILE A 79 16.51 -7.66 13.56
N ASN A 80 16.94 -6.43 13.79
CA ASN A 80 16.17 -5.47 14.59
C ASN A 80 14.80 -5.20 13.95
N THR A 81 14.73 -4.99 12.64
CA THR A 81 13.46 -4.79 11.92
C THR A 81 12.57 -6.02 12.02
N ILE A 82 13.11 -7.22 11.81
CA ILE A 82 12.34 -8.47 11.90
C ILE A 82 11.82 -8.67 13.33
N VAL A 83 12.67 -8.54 14.35
CA VAL A 83 12.27 -8.68 15.76
C VAL A 83 11.21 -7.64 16.11
N TYR A 84 11.40 -6.38 15.71
CA TYR A 84 10.42 -5.33 15.92
C TYR A 84 9.08 -5.68 15.26
N THR A 85 9.07 -6.06 13.98
CA THR A 85 7.86 -6.41 13.23
C THR A 85 7.14 -7.63 13.81
N VAL A 86 7.88 -8.70 14.13
CA VAL A 86 7.34 -9.94 14.68
C VAL A 86 6.78 -9.74 16.09
N LEU A 87 7.28 -8.78 16.86
CA LEU A 87 6.69 -8.44 18.15
C LEU A 87 5.51 -7.49 17.99
N THR A 88 5.70 -6.37 17.30
CA THR A 88 4.70 -5.29 17.22
C THR A 88 3.44 -5.68 16.48
N ILE A 89 3.52 -6.45 15.38
CA ILE A 89 2.33 -6.85 14.63
C ILE A 89 1.41 -7.75 15.48
N PRO A 90 1.86 -8.88 16.05
CA PRO A 90 0.99 -9.69 16.91
C PRO A 90 0.51 -8.95 18.14
N LEU A 91 1.37 -8.17 18.81
CA LEU A 91 0.97 -7.38 19.98
C LEU A 91 -0.16 -6.41 19.65
N SER A 92 -0.03 -5.64 18.56
CA SER A 92 -1.06 -4.70 18.11
C SER A 92 -2.35 -5.41 17.71
N MET A 93 -2.26 -6.56 17.04
CA MET A 93 -3.42 -7.40 16.70
C MET A 93 -4.12 -7.92 17.97
N MET A 94 -3.38 -8.47 18.93
CA MET A 94 -3.94 -8.98 20.18
C MET A 94 -4.63 -7.85 20.96
N LEU A 95 -3.99 -6.69 21.07
CA LEU A 95 -4.58 -5.53 21.75
C LEU A 95 -5.87 -5.08 21.06
N SER A 96 -5.86 -5.04 19.73
CA SER A 96 -7.04 -4.69 18.93
C SER A 96 -8.19 -5.68 19.13
N PHE A 97 -7.89 -6.98 19.19
CA PHE A 97 -8.89 -8.01 19.46
C PHE A 97 -9.46 -7.95 20.88
N VAL A 98 -8.61 -7.74 21.89
CA VAL A 98 -9.05 -7.58 23.28
C VAL A 98 -9.98 -6.37 23.40
N ILE A 99 -9.60 -5.23 22.85
CA ILE A 99 -10.42 -4.02 22.84
C ILE A 99 -11.74 -4.27 22.09
N SER A 100 -11.70 -4.94 20.94
CA SER A 100 -12.88 -5.28 20.16
C SER A 100 -13.88 -6.13 20.96
N ILE A 101 -13.41 -7.21 21.60
CA ILE A 101 -14.23 -8.11 22.43
C ILE A 101 -14.87 -7.36 23.60
N LEU A 102 -14.16 -6.42 24.23
CA LEU A 102 -14.71 -5.60 25.31
C LEU A 102 -15.77 -4.61 24.82
N ILE A 103 -15.69 -4.15 23.57
CA ILE A 103 -16.62 -3.17 23.00
C ILE A 103 -17.88 -3.84 22.42
N VAL A 104 -17.78 -5.02 21.84
CA VAL A 104 -18.90 -5.75 21.21
C VAL A 104 -20.17 -5.83 22.06
N PRO A 105 -20.14 -6.13 23.38
CA PRO A 105 -21.36 -6.21 24.20
C PRO A 105 -21.94 -4.83 24.58
N LEU A 106 -21.26 -3.72 24.32
CA LEU A 106 -21.73 -2.39 24.69
C LEU A 106 -22.86 -1.88 23.76
N SER A 107 -23.67 -0.94 24.24
CA SER A 107 -24.66 -0.24 23.39
C SER A 107 -24.01 0.50 22.22
N LYS A 108 -24.68 0.57 21.06
CA LYS A 108 -24.19 1.16 19.80
C LYS A 108 -23.57 2.55 19.98
N ARG A 109 -24.13 3.40 20.85
CA ARG A 109 -23.59 4.75 21.13
C ARG A 109 -22.22 4.72 21.82
N LYS A 110 -22.03 3.80 22.77
CA LYS A 110 -20.73 3.61 23.46
C LYS A 110 -19.71 2.98 22.51
N GLN A 111 -20.12 2.03 21.67
CA GLN A 111 -19.23 1.43 20.66
C GLN A 111 -18.66 2.46 19.69
N ASN A 112 -19.50 3.37 19.18
CA ASN A 112 -19.03 4.42 18.27
C ASN A 112 -18.03 5.37 18.94
N PHE A 113 -18.23 5.70 20.21
CA PHE A 113 -17.29 6.54 20.96
C PHE A 113 -15.92 5.86 21.13
N PHE A 114 -15.87 4.60 21.57
CA PHE A 114 -14.60 3.88 21.73
C PHE A 114 -13.88 3.63 20.40
N LYS A 115 -14.62 3.33 19.32
CA LYS A 115 -14.03 3.22 17.98
C LYS A 115 -13.43 4.55 17.53
N ALA A 116 -14.16 5.66 17.70
CA ALA A 116 -13.65 6.98 17.33
C ALA A 116 -12.39 7.34 18.11
N ALA A 117 -12.35 7.10 19.43
CA ALA A 117 -11.17 7.33 20.26
C ALA A 117 -9.98 6.45 19.88
N TYR A 118 -10.20 5.19 19.50
CA TYR A 118 -9.14 4.27 19.06
C TYR A 118 -8.57 4.64 17.69
N TYR A 119 -9.40 5.12 16.75
CA TYR A 119 -8.95 5.57 15.43
C TYR A 119 -8.40 6.99 15.40
N LEU A 120 -8.73 7.82 16.40
CA LEU A 120 -8.31 9.22 16.47
C LEU A 120 -6.80 9.41 16.29
N PRO A 121 -5.91 8.65 16.96
CA PRO A 121 -4.47 8.83 16.85
C PRO A 121 -3.92 8.44 15.47
N ALA A 122 -4.57 7.50 14.78
CA ALA A 122 -4.16 7.11 13.43
C ALA A 122 -4.53 8.18 12.39
N ILE A 123 -5.59 8.96 12.66
CA ILE A 123 -6.08 10.03 11.78
C ILE A 123 -5.39 11.37 12.12
N ALA A 124 -5.04 11.58 13.39
CA ALA A 124 -4.16 12.66 13.83
C ALA A 124 -2.73 12.35 13.34
N SER A 125 -2.44 12.79 12.11
CA SER A 125 -1.17 12.58 11.41
C SER A 125 0.07 12.75 12.30
N GLY A 126 1.10 11.96 12.03
CA GLY A 126 2.38 11.95 12.76
C GLY A 126 3.07 13.32 12.90
N VAL A 127 2.66 14.33 12.12
CA VAL A 127 3.10 15.73 12.27
C VAL A 127 2.70 16.35 13.61
N ALA A 128 1.63 15.88 14.25
CA ALA A 128 1.21 16.32 15.58
C ALA A 128 1.90 15.53 16.72
N LEU A 129 2.62 14.46 16.40
CA LEU A 129 3.27 13.54 17.33
C LEU A 129 4.81 13.59 17.26
N SER A 130 5.37 14.37 16.33
CA SER A 130 6.81 14.64 16.18
C SER A 130 7.24 15.92 16.89
#